data_AF-A0A8T0R1R4-F1
#
_entry.id   AF-A0A8T0R1R4-F1
#
_cell.length_a   1.000
_cell.length_b   1.000
_cell.length_c   1.000
_cell.angle_alpha   90.00
_cell.angle_beta   90.00
_cell.angle_gamma   90.00
#
_symmetry.space_group_name_H-M   'P 1'
#
loop_
_entity.id
_entity.type
_entity.pdbx_description
1 polymer ?
#
loop_
_entity_poly.entity_id
_entity_poly.type
_entity_poly.pdbx_seq_one_letter_code
_entity_poly.pdbx_strand_id
1 'polypeptide(L)'
;MLSLPIAMLAEYLQLLMVFQVILLSTDRWAQKDVNPALFSRELMRNSSSFLKDEEVNGDPQILLMKAHAATSSIGSATVIIAVLEKTGTLKIASVGDCGLKVIRKGQVMFSIPPQEHYFDCPYQISSEAAGQTYQDALVCSVNLMDGDMIVSGSDGLFDNIFDQEIISIISESSGVDEAAKALAELARKHSVDVTFDSPYSMEARSRGFDVPWWKKVLGAKLIGGKMDDITVVVAQVKTVAVPEDEGGDIEEQKGNEQSIAISVSSAEQNEE
;
A
#
# COMPACT_ATOMS: atom_id res chain seq x y z
N MET A 1 -26.29 -25.44 25.41
CA MET A 1 -24.91 -25.22 25.85
C MET A 1 -24.06 -26.28 25.15
N LEU A 2 -23.46 -25.91 24.01
CA LEU A 2 -22.55 -26.75 23.25
C LEU A 2 -21.53 -25.80 22.64
N SER A 3 -20.33 -25.85 23.22
CA SER A 3 -19.13 -25.18 22.76
C SER A 3 -18.62 -25.85 21.49
N LEU A 4 -18.29 -25.04 20.49
CA LEU A 4 -17.29 -25.40 19.47
C LEU A 4 -16.13 -24.40 19.60
N PRO A 5 -14.87 -24.88 19.65
CA PRO A 5 -13.71 -24.10 20.01
C PRO A 5 -13.29 -23.14 18.89
N ILE A 6 -12.91 -21.93 19.32
CA ILE A 6 -12.30 -20.88 18.52
C ILE A 6 -10.85 -21.29 18.25
N ALA A 7 -10.64 -22.12 17.24
CA ALA A 7 -9.35 -22.42 16.62
C ALA A 7 -9.65 -23.01 15.24
N MET A 8 -8.83 -22.70 14.23
CA MET A 8 -8.93 -23.14 12.82
C MET A 8 -9.67 -22.19 11.86
N LEU A 9 -9.27 -20.91 11.77
CA LEU A 9 -9.50 -20.09 10.55
C LEU A 9 -8.59 -18.85 10.47
N ALA A 10 -7.37 -18.92 11.05
CA ALA A 10 -6.31 -17.92 10.86
C ALA A 10 -5.18 -18.49 9.98
N GLU A 11 -5.54 -19.36 9.04
CA GLU A 11 -4.60 -19.96 8.09
C GLU A 11 -4.58 -19.16 6.78
N TYR A 12 -3.38 -18.73 6.39
CA TYR A 12 -2.98 -18.54 4.99
C TYR A 12 -3.67 -17.41 4.19
N LEU A 13 -3.84 -16.23 4.78
CA LEU A 13 -4.04 -15.02 3.97
C LEU A 13 -2.70 -14.31 3.81
N GLN A 14 -2.23 -14.18 2.56
CA GLN A 14 -1.34 -13.08 2.19
C GLN A 14 -1.89 -11.82 2.87
N LEU A 15 -1.08 -11.13 3.67
CA LEU A 15 -1.47 -9.85 4.23
C LEU A 15 -1.44 -8.85 3.07
N LEU A 16 -2.45 -8.92 2.21
CA LEU A 16 -2.53 -8.10 1.03
C LEU A 16 -3.24 -6.82 1.43
N MET A 17 -2.43 -5.84 1.79
CA MET A 17 -2.89 -4.49 2.11
C MET A 17 -3.19 -3.74 0.82
N VAL A 18 -4.36 -3.99 0.22
CA VAL A 18 -4.90 -3.03 -0.76
C VAL A 18 -5.20 -1.75 0.02
N PHE A 19 -4.24 -0.82 0.05
CA PHE A 19 -4.46 0.47 0.65
C PHE A 19 -5.56 1.18 -0.12
N GLN A 20 -6.55 1.55 0.66
CA GLN A 20 -7.80 2.07 0.21
C GLN A 20 -7.59 3.43 -0.44
N VAL A 21 -8.11 3.50 -1.65
CA VAL A 21 -8.33 4.70 -2.42
C VAL A 21 -9.21 5.68 -1.63
N ILE A 22 -8.70 6.88 -1.38
CA ILE A 22 -9.54 8.06 -1.24
C ILE A 22 -9.21 9.01 -2.38
N LEU A 23 -10.28 9.34 -3.06
CA LEU A 23 -10.40 10.30 -4.12
C LEU A 23 -10.08 11.71 -3.63
N LEU A 24 -9.13 12.37 -4.29
CA LEU A 24 -9.48 13.68 -4.81
C LEU A 24 -10.47 13.46 -5.94
N SER A 25 -11.73 13.40 -5.54
CA SER A 25 -12.85 13.73 -6.39
C SER A 25 -12.54 15.13 -6.83
N THR A 26 -11.86 15.29 -7.97
CA THR A 26 -11.59 16.64 -8.46
C THR A 26 -12.94 17.33 -8.40
N ASP A 27 -13.02 18.48 -7.74
CA ASP A 27 -14.26 19.27 -7.68
C ASP A 27 -14.86 19.44 -9.08
N ARG A 28 -14.02 19.28 -10.12
CA ARG A 28 -14.33 19.17 -11.54
C ARG A 28 -15.30 18.03 -11.93
N TRP A 29 -15.27 16.83 -11.34
CA TRP A 29 -16.24 15.78 -11.64
C TRP A 29 -17.61 16.08 -11.05
N ALA A 30 -17.65 16.65 -9.84
CA ALA A 30 -18.90 17.17 -9.27
C ALA A 30 -19.47 18.31 -10.14
N GLN A 31 -18.61 19.17 -10.72
CA GLN A 31 -19.02 20.17 -11.72
C GLN A 31 -19.54 19.57 -13.04
N LYS A 32 -19.26 18.29 -13.32
CA LYS A 32 -19.80 17.52 -14.46
C LYS A 32 -21.03 16.67 -14.07
N ASP A 33 -21.65 16.91 -12.91
CA ASP A 33 -22.77 16.14 -12.36
C ASP A 33 -22.48 14.63 -12.18
N VAL A 34 -21.21 14.28 -11.98
CA VAL A 34 -20.77 12.90 -11.68
C VAL A 34 -20.54 12.77 -10.18
N ASN A 35 -21.11 11.74 -9.55
CA ASN A 35 -20.80 11.42 -8.15
C ASN A 35 -19.34 10.95 -8.09
N PRO A 36 -18.45 11.75 -7.50
CA PRO A 36 -17.05 11.51 -7.72
C PRO A 36 -16.53 10.37 -6.85
N ALA A 37 -17.32 9.91 -5.85
CA ALA A 37 -17.04 8.74 -5.02
C ALA A 37 -17.09 7.39 -5.75
N LEU A 38 -17.73 7.31 -6.92
CA LEU A 38 -18.09 6.03 -7.54
C LEU A 38 -16.88 5.31 -8.15
N PHE A 39 -16.08 6.01 -8.96
CA PHE A 39 -14.92 5.45 -9.67
C PHE A 39 -13.99 4.68 -8.74
N SER A 40 -13.67 5.29 -7.63
CA SER A 40 -12.66 4.83 -6.70
C SER A 40 -13.14 3.66 -5.83
N ARG A 41 -14.41 3.70 -5.42
CA ARG A 41 -15.07 2.59 -4.72
C ARG A 41 -15.18 1.36 -5.61
N GLU A 42 -15.53 1.55 -6.88
CA GLU A 42 -15.58 0.46 -7.86
C GLU A 42 -14.17 -0.08 -8.14
N LEU A 43 -13.18 0.79 -8.35
CA LEU A 43 -11.78 0.38 -8.54
C LEU A 43 -11.29 -0.48 -7.37
N MET A 44 -11.56 -0.09 -6.13
CA MET A 44 -11.20 -0.89 -4.94
C MET A 44 -11.92 -2.22 -4.87
N ARG A 45 -13.22 -2.24 -5.17
CA ARG A 45 -13.99 -3.49 -5.23
C ARG A 45 -13.40 -4.43 -6.29
N ASN A 46 -13.04 -3.91 -7.45
CA ASN A 46 -12.44 -4.68 -8.54
C ASN A 46 -11.04 -5.17 -8.15
N SER A 47 -10.18 -4.33 -7.58
CA SER A 47 -8.88 -4.75 -7.02
C SER A 47 -9.04 -5.89 -6.02
N SER A 48 -9.99 -5.79 -5.09
CA SER A 48 -10.27 -6.87 -4.15
C SER A 48 -10.71 -8.17 -4.84
N SER A 49 -11.45 -8.09 -5.95
CA SER A 49 -11.93 -9.27 -6.68
C SER A 49 -10.82 -10.01 -7.44
N PHE A 50 -9.81 -9.28 -7.92
CA PHE A 50 -8.68 -9.83 -8.66
C PHE A 50 -7.50 -10.28 -7.78
N LEU A 51 -7.59 -10.17 -6.45
CA LEU A 51 -6.49 -10.57 -5.55
C LEU A 51 -6.09 -12.03 -5.64
N LYS A 52 -7.07 -12.91 -5.91
CA LYS A 52 -6.86 -14.36 -6.02
C LYS A 52 -6.70 -14.82 -7.47
N ASP A 53 -6.60 -13.88 -8.40
CA ASP A 53 -6.41 -14.18 -9.81
C ASP A 53 -4.97 -14.66 -10.03
N GLU A 54 -4.82 -15.87 -10.55
CA GLU A 54 -3.51 -16.49 -10.78
C GLU A 54 -2.64 -15.70 -11.77
N GLU A 55 -3.25 -15.00 -12.72
CA GLU A 55 -2.51 -14.16 -13.67
C GLU A 55 -1.98 -12.88 -13.02
N VAL A 56 -2.60 -12.41 -11.92
CA VAL A 56 -2.06 -11.29 -11.13
C VAL A 56 -0.80 -11.73 -10.37
N ASN A 57 -0.80 -12.95 -9.84
CA ASN A 57 0.35 -13.56 -9.14
C ASN A 57 1.03 -12.63 -8.11
N GLY A 58 0.24 -11.85 -7.36
CA GLY A 58 0.74 -10.89 -6.37
C GLY A 58 1.49 -9.67 -6.95
N ASP A 59 1.38 -9.41 -8.25
CA ASP A 59 1.94 -8.21 -8.88
C ASP A 59 0.94 -7.03 -8.77
N PRO A 60 1.28 -5.96 -8.01
CA PRO A 60 0.38 -4.83 -7.80
C PRO A 60 0.10 -4.02 -9.08
N GLN A 61 1.01 -4.01 -10.06
CA GLN A 61 0.81 -3.29 -11.32
C GLN A 61 -0.18 -4.02 -12.22
N ILE A 62 -0.07 -5.35 -12.32
CA ILE A 62 -1.03 -6.18 -13.05
C ILE A 62 -2.40 -6.15 -12.37
N LEU A 63 -2.43 -6.13 -11.03
CA LEU A 63 -3.66 -5.96 -10.28
C LEU A 63 -4.36 -4.63 -10.61
N LEU A 64 -3.59 -3.53 -10.66
CA LEU A 64 -4.11 -2.22 -11.06
C LEU A 64 -4.66 -2.24 -12.48
N MET A 65 -3.93 -2.85 -13.42
CA MET A 65 -4.37 -3.00 -14.82
C MET A 65 -5.74 -3.68 -14.91
N LYS A 66 -5.91 -4.85 -14.27
CA LYS A 66 -7.17 -5.60 -14.31
C LYS A 66 -8.30 -4.85 -13.62
N ALA A 67 -8.04 -4.28 -12.44
CA ALA A 67 -9.03 -3.54 -11.68
C ALA A 67 -9.53 -2.30 -12.44
N HIS A 68 -8.62 -1.54 -13.07
CA HIS A 68 -8.96 -0.38 -13.88
C HIS A 68 -9.77 -0.77 -15.11
N ALA A 69 -9.35 -1.81 -15.84
CA ALA A 69 -10.08 -2.31 -17.01
C ALA A 69 -11.52 -2.78 -16.68
N ALA A 70 -11.75 -3.28 -15.46
CA ALA A 70 -13.07 -3.68 -14.98
C ALA A 70 -13.91 -2.53 -14.41
N THR A 71 -13.34 -1.33 -14.27
CA THR A 71 -14.02 -0.17 -13.67
C THR A 71 -14.81 0.59 -14.73
N SER A 72 -16.12 0.70 -14.54
CA SER A 72 -17.07 1.29 -15.49
C SER A 72 -17.63 2.65 -15.06
N SER A 73 -17.57 2.97 -13.76
CA SER A 73 -17.96 4.27 -13.23
C SER A 73 -17.15 5.38 -13.89
N ILE A 74 -17.79 6.53 -14.07
CA ILE A 74 -17.11 7.73 -14.58
C ILE A 74 -16.35 8.39 -13.43
N GLY A 75 -15.10 8.76 -13.68
CA GLY A 75 -14.29 9.49 -12.73
C GLY A 75 -12.80 9.27 -12.93
N SER A 76 -12.04 9.60 -11.89
CA SER A 76 -10.61 9.33 -11.81
C SER A 76 -10.18 9.23 -10.35
N ALA A 77 -9.04 8.60 -10.09
CA ALA A 77 -8.47 8.51 -8.75
C ALA A 77 -6.94 8.40 -8.80
N THR A 78 -6.30 8.89 -7.74
CA THR A 78 -4.95 8.46 -7.36
C THR A 78 -5.05 7.13 -6.62
N VAL A 79 -4.00 6.32 -6.68
CA VAL A 79 -4.05 4.95 -6.15
C VAL A 79 -2.66 4.48 -5.73
N ILE A 80 -2.63 3.71 -4.66
CA ILE A 80 -1.46 2.94 -4.25
C ILE A 80 -1.91 1.53 -3.85
N ILE A 81 -1.27 0.52 -4.41
CA ILE A 81 -1.50 -0.89 -4.09
C ILE A 81 -0.21 -1.43 -3.51
N ALA A 82 -0.29 -2.02 -2.31
CA ALA A 82 0.85 -2.67 -1.67
C ALA A 82 0.54 -4.15 -1.35
N VAL A 83 1.44 -5.05 -1.74
CA VAL A 83 1.28 -6.49 -1.56
C VAL A 83 2.46 -7.00 -0.75
N LEU A 84 2.21 -7.47 0.48
CA LEU A 84 3.24 -8.09 1.32
C LEU A 84 3.32 -9.59 1.02
N GLU A 85 4.47 -10.00 0.50
CA GLU A 85 4.79 -11.41 0.32
C GLU A 85 5.21 -12.07 1.63
N LYS A 86 5.05 -13.39 1.71
CA LYS A 86 5.50 -14.19 2.88
C LYS A 86 7.00 -14.10 3.13
N THR A 87 7.78 -13.74 2.11
CA THR A 87 9.22 -13.50 2.15
C THR A 87 9.59 -12.22 2.90
N GLY A 88 8.62 -11.36 3.23
CA GLY A 88 8.84 -10.04 3.81
C GLY A 88 9.01 -8.92 2.77
N THR A 89 8.92 -9.23 1.47
CA THR A 89 8.98 -8.23 0.41
C THR A 89 7.62 -7.54 0.25
N LEU A 90 7.57 -6.23 0.43
CA LEU A 90 6.43 -5.40 0.11
C LEU A 90 6.57 -4.88 -1.32
N LYS A 91 5.74 -5.36 -2.24
CA LYS A 91 5.63 -4.87 -3.61
C LYS A 91 4.62 -3.74 -3.68
N ILE A 92 4.94 -2.66 -4.38
CA ILE A 92 4.11 -1.46 -4.46
C ILE A 92 3.93 -1.05 -5.91
N ALA A 93 2.71 -0.69 -6.30
CA ALA A 93 2.43 0.08 -7.51
C ALA A 93 1.59 1.31 -7.14
N SER A 94 2.01 2.51 -7.55
CA SER A 94 1.31 3.76 -7.26
C SER A 94 1.15 4.62 -8.51
N VAL A 95 0.01 5.31 -8.61
CA VAL A 95 -0.28 6.35 -9.60
C VAL A 95 -0.84 7.55 -8.85
N GLY A 96 -0.13 8.68 -8.87
CA GLY A 96 -0.53 9.92 -8.20
C GLY A 96 0.27 10.20 -6.94
N ASP A 97 -0.38 10.79 -5.94
CA ASP A 97 0.21 11.38 -4.74
C ASP A 97 -0.23 10.73 -3.43
N CYS A 98 -0.92 9.57 -3.51
CA CYS A 98 -1.06 8.71 -2.35
C CYS A 98 0.33 8.34 -1.81
N GLY A 99 0.48 8.34 -0.48
CA GLY A 99 1.77 8.08 0.16
C GLY A 99 1.82 6.73 0.88
N LEU A 100 3.04 6.21 1.01
CA LEU A 100 3.39 5.06 1.84
C LEU A 100 4.78 5.29 2.43
N LYS A 101 4.88 5.13 3.76
CA LYS A 101 6.12 5.22 4.53
C LYS A 101 6.32 3.94 5.34
N VAL A 102 7.56 3.48 5.43
CA VAL A 102 7.98 2.41 6.34
C VAL A 102 8.79 3.03 7.46
N ILE A 103 8.37 2.81 8.69
CA ILE A 103 9.00 3.29 9.91
C ILE A 103 9.63 2.10 10.64
N ARG A 104 10.93 2.23 10.91
CA ARG A 104 11.71 1.23 11.66
C ARG A 104 12.55 1.95 12.70
N LYS A 105 12.45 1.52 13.96
CA LYS A 105 13.26 2.07 15.08
C LYS A 105 13.22 3.61 15.16
N GLY A 106 12.04 4.19 14.97
CA GLY A 106 11.81 5.64 15.06
C GLY A 106 12.34 6.45 13.87
N GLN A 107 12.57 5.83 12.71
CA GLN A 107 13.04 6.51 11.50
C GLN A 107 12.22 6.07 10.28
N VAL A 108 11.98 6.99 9.35
CA VAL A 108 11.42 6.68 8.03
C VAL A 108 12.51 6.03 7.18
N MET A 109 12.40 4.73 6.95
CA MET A 109 13.36 3.95 6.15
C MET A 109 13.04 3.98 4.66
N PHE A 110 11.76 4.17 4.34
CA PHE A 110 11.26 4.18 2.98
C PHE A 110 10.08 5.15 2.89
N SER A 111 10.00 5.89 1.79
CA SER A 111 8.87 6.76 1.43
C SER A 111 8.74 6.75 -0.08
N ILE A 112 7.53 6.54 -0.58
CA ILE A 112 7.25 6.71 -2.02
C ILE A 112 7.15 8.20 -2.35
N PRO A 113 7.73 8.68 -3.47
CA PRO A 113 7.54 10.05 -3.92
C PRO A 113 6.20 10.21 -4.67
N PRO A 114 5.54 11.38 -4.58
CA PRO A 114 4.33 11.66 -5.36
C PRO A 114 4.65 11.79 -6.86
N GLN A 115 3.66 11.47 -7.70
CA GLN A 115 3.69 11.65 -9.16
C GLN A 115 2.67 12.72 -9.57
N GLU A 116 3.16 13.78 -10.20
CA GLU A 116 2.36 14.95 -10.56
C GLU A 116 2.74 15.48 -11.95
N HIS A 117 1.77 16.09 -12.65
CA HIS A 117 2.04 16.86 -13.87
C HIS A 117 2.62 18.23 -13.53
N TYR A 118 2.11 18.82 -12.46
CA TYR A 118 2.55 20.06 -11.82
C TYR A 118 1.96 20.09 -10.41
N PHE A 119 2.41 21.03 -9.58
CA PHE A 119 1.96 21.16 -8.19
C PHE A 119 0.44 21.08 -8.06
N ASP A 120 -0.04 20.18 -7.19
CA ASP A 120 -1.47 19.94 -6.90
C ASP A 120 -2.27 19.41 -8.11
N CYS A 121 -1.59 18.78 -9.07
CA CYS A 121 -2.19 18.08 -10.20
C CYS A 121 -1.57 16.68 -10.37
N PRO A 122 -2.03 15.70 -9.59
CA PRO A 122 -1.45 14.37 -9.59
C PRO A 122 -1.75 13.59 -10.87
N TYR A 123 -0.90 12.60 -11.12
CA TYR A 123 -1.20 11.51 -12.02
C TYR A 123 -2.45 10.78 -11.54
N GLN A 124 -3.30 10.33 -12.46
CA GLN A 124 -4.56 9.70 -12.08
C GLN A 124 -4.99 8.63 -13.08
N ILE A 125 -5.48 7.51 -12.54
CA ILE A 125 -6.20 6.51 -13.32
C ILE A 125 -7.61 7.06 -13.57
N SER A 126 -8.10 6.99 -14.81
CA SER A 126 -9.39 7.61 -15.19
C SER A 126 -10.22 6.76 -16.13
N SER A 127 -11.53 7.01 -16.15
CA SER A 127 -12.44 6.55 -17.20
C SER A 127 -12.21 7.27 -18.55
N GLU A 128 -11.58 8.46 -18.55
CA GLU A 128 -11.25 9.20 -19.76
C GLU A 128 -9.91 8.74 -20.37
N ALA A 129 -9.82 8.72 -21.71
CA ALA A 129 -8.63 8.25 -22.43
C ALA A 129 -7.36 9.09 -22.22
N ALA A 130 -7.49 10.32 -21.72
CA ALA A 130 -6.36 11.21 -21.43
C ALA A 130 -5.71 10.96 -20.06
N GLY A 131 -6.25 10.02 -19.26
CA GLY A 131 -5.70 9.65 -17.96
C GLY A 131 -4.44 8.80 -18.06
N GLN A 132 -3.76 8.65 -16.93
CA GLN A 132 -2.68 7.67 -16.78
C GLN A 132 -3.23 6.25 -16.78
N THR A 133 -2.34 5.31 -17.07
CA THR A 133 -2.62 3.87 -17.06
C THR A 133 -1.71 3.17 -16.05
N TYR A 134 -1.89 1.86 -15.88
CA TYR A 134 -0.99 1.05 -15.08
C TYR A 134 0.49 1.13 -15.53
N GLN A 135 0.76 1.48 -16.79
CA GLN A 135 2.12 1.62 -17.33
C GLN A 135 2.86 2.84 -16.77
N ASP A 136 2.10 3.85 -16.31
CA ASP A 136 2.64 5.07 -15.70
C ASP A 136 2.89 4.91 -14.19
N ALA A 137 2.52 3.75 -13.63
CA ALA A 137 2.66 3.48 -12.21
C ALA A 137 4.13 3.44 -11.78
N LEU A 138 4.46 4.09 -10.67
CA LEU A 138 5.70 3.85 -9.96
C LEU A 138 5.62 2.46 -9.31
N VAL A 139 6.43 1.53 -9.81
CA VAL A 139 6.54 0.17 -9.27
C VAL A 139 7.85 0.03 -8.51
N CYS A 140 7.77 -0.42 -7.26
CA CYS A 140 8.94 -0.65 -6.43
C CYS A 140 8.70 -1.76 -5.41
N SER A 141 9.77 -2.19 -4.74
CA SER A 141 9.68 -3.13 -3.63
C SER A 141 10.60 -2.75 -2.48
N VAL A 142 10.21 -3.11 -1.27
CA VAL A 142 10.99 -2.89 -0.05
C VAL A 142 10.95 -4.14 0.83
N ASN A 143 12.11 -4.55 1.34
CA ASN A 143 12.21 -5.67 2.27
C ASN A 143 11.92 -5.20 3.69
N LEU A 144 10.88 -5.77 4.27
CA LEU A 144 10.42 -5.46 5.61
C LEU A 144 11.04 -6.40 6.65
N MET A 145 11.04 -5.96 7.90
CA MET A 145 11.48 -6.72 9.07
C MET A 145 10.34 -6.80 10.09
N ASP A 146 10.40 -7.82 10.96
CA ASP A 146 9.49 -7.91 12.10
C ASP A 146 9.49 -6.62 12.92
N GLY A 147 8.30 -6.13 13.25
CA GLY A 147 8.09 -4.90 14.00
C GLY A 147 8.12 -3.62 13.16
N ASP A 148 8.38 -3.68 11.85
CA ASP A 148 8.22 -2.52 10.97
C ASP A 148 6.78 -2.01 10.99
N MET A 149 6.63 -0.68 10.97
CA MET A 149 5.35 -0.01 10.88
C MET A 149 5.19 0.57 9.47
N ILE A 150 4.11 0.22 8.79
CA ILE A 150 3.74 0.78 7.48
C ILE A 150 2.65 1.81 7.73
N VAL A 151 2.84 3.03 7.24
CA VAL A 151 1.83 4.10 7.25
C VAL A 151 1.55 4.48 5.81
N SER A 152 0.30 4.37 5.39
CA SER A 152 -0.14 4.77 4.05
C SER A 152 -1.45 5.56 4.14
N GLY A 153 -1.72 6.38 3.14
CA GLY A 153 -2.89 7.26 3.14
C GLY A 153 -2.99 8.11 1.88
N SER A 154 -4.06 8.90 1.81
CA SER A 154 -4.21 9.96 0.81
C SER A 154 -3.23 11.11 1.07
N ASP A 155 -3.08 11.98 0.07
CA ASP A 155 -2.40 13.27 0.17
C ASP A 155 -2.95 14.12 1.34
N GLY A 156 -4.26 14.06 1.62
CA GLY A 156 -4.86 14.72 2.79
C GLY A 156 -4.17 14.41 4.14
N LEU A 157 -3.53 13.23 4.29
CA LEU A 157 -2.64 12.93 5.42
C LEU A 157 -1.29 13.64 5.29
N PHE A 158 -0.58 13.40 4.20
CA PHE A 158 0.83 13.80 4.02
C PHE A 158 1.02 15.30 3.76
N ASP A 159 0.00 15.97 3.23
CA ASP A 159 -0.05 17.43 3.06
C ASP A 159 -0.18 18.17 4.38
N ASN A 160 -0.63 17.48 5.43
CA ASN A 160 -1.01 18.07 6.71
C ASN A 160 -0.22 17.53 7.91
N ILE A 161 0.68 16.55 7.76
CA ILE A 161 1.48 16.00 8.85
C ILE A 161 2.96 15.87 8.46
N PHE A 162 3.86 16.24 9.35
CA PHE A 162 5.31 16.02 9.19
C PHE A 162 5.75 14.62 9.62
N ASP A 163 6.82 14.10 9.00
CA ASP A 163 7.38 12.78 9.31
C ASP A 163 7.69 12.58 10.80
N GLN A 164 8.15 13.61 11.50
CA GLN A 164 8.43 13.55 12.94
C GLN A 164 7.15 13.35 13.77
N GLU A 165 6.04 13.95 13.36
CA GLU A 165 4.74 13.76 14.01
C GLU A 165 4.21 12.35 13.77
N ILE A 166 4.39 11.80 12.55
CA ILE A 166 4.06 10.40 12.24
C ILE A 166 4.86 9.47 13.16
N ILE A 167 6.17 9.67 13.26
CA ILE A 167 7.05 8.87 14.12
C ILE A 167 6.60 8.96 15.59
N SER A 168 6.30 10.15 16.10
CA SER A 168 5.86 10.34 17.50
C SER A 168 4.59 9.56 17.78
N ILE A 169 3.55 9.73 16.94
CA ILE A 169 2.27 9.02 17.11
C ILE A 169 2.47 7.51 17.05
N ILE A 170 3.24 7.01 16.09
CA ILE A 170 3.51 5.57 15.97
C ILE A 170 4.23 5.04 17.20
N SER A 171 5.14 5.81 17.80
CA SER A 171 5.88 5.41 19.00
C SER A 171 5.06 5.44 20.28
N GLU A 172 4.05 6.31 20.36
CA GLU A 172 3.21 6.51 21.54
C GLU A 172 1.95 5.62 21.51
N SER A 173 1.55 5.15 20.34
CA SER A 173 0.34 4.33 20.16
C SER A 173 0.54 2.90 20.65
N SER A 174 -0.47 2.34 21.30
CA SER A 174 -0.46 0.96 21.80
C SER A 174 -0.69 -0.09 20.71
N GLY A 175 -1.21 0.31 19.56
CA GLY A 175 -1.51 -0.56 18.42
C GLY A 175 -1.83 0.20 17.14
N VAL A 176 -2.00 -0.56 16.05
CA VAL A 176 -2.21 0.01 14.70
C VAL A 176 -3.50 0.81 14.56
N ASP A 177 -4.58 0.41 15.24
CA ASP A 177 -5.87 1.09 15.18
C ASP A 177 -5.82 2.47 15.87
N GLU A 178 -5.18 2.53 17.03
CA GLU A 178 -4.96 3.78 17.76
C GLU A 178 -4.08 4.74 16.96
N ALA A 179 -2.99 4.22 16.37
CA ALA A 179 -2.10 5.00 15.52
C ALA A 179 -2.81 5.58 14.30
N ALA A 180 -3.58 4.76 13.57
CA ALA A 180 -4.32 5.20 12.40
C ALA A 180 -5.33 6.30 12.74
N LYS A 181 -6.06 6.15 13.86
CA LYS A 181 -6.99 7.15 14.34
C LYS A 181 -6.29 8.45 14.76
N ALA A 182 -5.22 8.36 15.54
CA ALA A 182 -4.49 9.53 16.02
C ALA A 182 -3.86 10.32 14.87
N LEU A 183 -3.31 9.64 13.87
CA LEU A 183 -2.82 10.26 12.63
C LEU A 183 -3.96 10.97 11.88
N ALA A 184 -5.11 10.32 11.69
CA ALA A 184 -6.24 10.93 10.99
C ALA A 184 -6.77 12.17 11.73
N GLU A 185 -6.88 12.11 13.06
CA GLU A 185 -7.34 13.23 13.89
C GLU A 185 -6.35 14.40 13.87
N LEU A 186 -5.04 14.13 13.93
CA LEU A 186 -4.02 15.17 13.83
C LEU A 186 -4.03 15.83 12.44
N ALA A 187 -4.08 15.04 11.37
CA ALA A 187 -4.15 15.55 10.00
C ALA A 187 -5.39 16.41 9.82
N ARG A 188 -6.54 15.97 10.36
CA ARG A 188 -7.78 16.73 10.30
C ARG A 188 -7.66 18.06 11.05
N LYS A 189 -7.07 18.04 12.24
CA LYS A 189 -6.82 19.27 13.03
C LYS A 189 -5.94 20.25 12.26
N HIS A 190 -4.85 19.78 11.68
CA HIS A 190 -3.92 20.59 10.89
C HIS A 190 -4.56 21.11 9.60
N SER A 191 -5.37 20.30 8.91
CA SER A 191 -6.04 20.64 7.64
C SER A 191 -6.95 21.87 7.72
N VAL A 192 -7.52 22.15 8.89
CA VAL A 192 -8.44 23.29 9.11
C VAL A 192 -7.77 24.48 9.79
N ASP A 193 -6.51 24.33 10.20
CA ASP A 193 -5.74 25.39 10.85
C ASP A 193 -5.09 26.29 9.80
N VAL A 194 -5.67 27.47 9.60
CA VAL A 194 -5.18 28.49 8.66
C VAL A 194 -3.85 29.13 9.09
N THR A 195 -3.39 28.85 10.31
CA THR A 195 -2.13 29.37 10.86
C THR A 195 -1.00 28.33 10.84
N PHE A 196 -1.33 27.06 10.60
CA PHE A 196 -0.37 25.98 10.52
C PHE A 196 0.47 26.08 9.23
N ASP A 197 1.79 26.09 9.36
CA ASP A 197 2.70 26.05 8.21
C ASP A 197 2.85 24.61 7.73
N SER A 198 1.84 24.11 7.03
CA SER A 198 1.72 22.71 6.61
C SER A 198 2.79 22.28 5.58
N PRO A 199 3.07 20.96 5.47
CA PRO A 199 3.85 20.41 4.37
C PRO A 199 3.42 20.94 2.99
N TYR A 200 2.12 20.97 2.71
CA TYR A 200 1.57 21.50 1.46
C TYR A 200 1.93 22.98 1.25
N SER A 201 1.67 23.84 2.25
CA SER A 201 1.99 25.27 2.16
C SER A 201 3.49 25.51 1.99
N MET A 202 4.33 24.72 2.66
CA MET A 202 5.79 24.77 2.49
C MET A 202 6.21 24.40 1.07
N GLU A 203 5.65 23.33 0.51
CA GLU A 203 5.93 22.91 -0.87
C GLU A 203 5.47 23.95 -1.89
N ALA A 204 4.23 24.45 -1.77
CA ALA A 204 3.67 25.48 -2.63
C ALA A 204 4.63 26.68 -2.77
N ARG A 205 5.14 27.17 -1.63
CA ARG A 205 6.11 28.27 -1.61
C ARG A 205 7.42 27.90 -2.28
N SER A 206 7.93 26.67 -2.08
CA SER A 206 9.16 26.20 -2.72
C SER A 206 9.05 26.13 -4.25
N ARG A 207 7.84 25.86 -4.77
CA ARG A 207 7.50 25.83 -6.20
C ARG A 207 7.17 27.22 -6.77
N GLY A 208 7.24 28.29 -5.96
CA GLY A 208 7.00 29.67 -6.36
C GLY A 208 5.56 30.15 -6.21
N PHE A 209 4.65 29.31 -5.70
CA PHE A 209 3.29 29.69 -5.34
C PHE A 209 3.30 30.30 -3.94
N ASP A 210 3.48 31.61 -3.87
CA ASP A 210 3.50 32.35 -2.61
C ASP A 210 2.82 33.71 -2.77
N VAL A 211 2.61 34.42 -1.67
CA VAL A 211 1.93 35.71 -1.70
C VAL A 211 2.68 36.73 -2.59
N PRO A 212 1.96 37.70 -3.20
CA PRO A 212 2.59 38.76 -3.97
C PRO A 212 3.73 39.45 -3.21
N TRP A 213 4.76 39.90 -3.95
CA TRP A 213 6.00 40.44 -3.37
C TRP A 213 5.78 41.50 -2.28
N TRP A 214 4.78 42.37 -2.45
CA TRP A 214 4.48 43.43 -1.49
C TRP A 214 3.97 42.88 -0.14
N LYS A 215 3.26 41.74 -0.13
CA LYS A 215 2.87 41.04 1.09
C LYS A 215 4.05 40.35 1.76
N LYS A 216 5.00 39.82 0.97
CA LYS A 216 6.24 39.21 1.51
C LYS A 216 7.10 40.22 2.27
N VAL A 217 7.20 41.46 1.77
CA VAL A 217 7.92 42.55 2.46
C VAL A 217 7.30 42.87 3.82
N LEU A 218 5.99 42.64 3.98
CA LEU A 218 5.28 42.77 5.25
C LEU A 218 5.36 41.51 6.13
N GLY A 219 6.16 40.52 5.75
CA GLY A 219 6.36 39.26 6.48
C GLY A 219 5.28 38.20 6.26
N ALA A 220 4.31 38.44 5.38
CA ALA A 220 3.28 37.46 5.06
C ALA A 220 3.82 36.34 4.17
N LYS A 221 3.27 35.14 4.34
CA LYS A 221 3.56 33.92 3.58
C LYS A 221 2.26 33.20 3.29
N LEU A 222 2.23 32.41 2.22
CA LEU A 222 1.16 31.42 2.04
C LEU A 222 1.30 30.36 3.14
N ILE A 223 0.36 30.29 4.08
CA ILE A 223 0.32 29.32 5.19
C ILE A 223 -1.10 28.77 5.34
N GLY A 224 -1.24 27.70 6.11
CA GLY A 224 -2.49 27.02 6.39
C GLY A 224 -2.40 25.53 6.05
N GLY A 225 -3.21 24.72 6.71
CA GLY A 225 -3.49 23.35 6.27
C GLY A 225 -4.24 23.30 4.94
N LYS A 226 -4.21 22.12 4.30
CA LYS A 226 -4.99 21.82 3.09
C LYS A 226 -6.22 21.01 3.50
N MET A 227 -7.42 21.60 3.38
CA MET A 227 -8.66 20.89 3.67
C MET A 227 -8.91 19.85 2.58
N ASP A 228 -8.92 18.58 2.97
CA ASP A 228 -9.01 17.44 2.05
C ASP A 228 -9.67 16.23 2.72
N ASP A 229 -10.02 15.22 1.92
CA ASP A 229 -10.43 13.91 2.42
C ASP A 229 -9.20 13.15 2.95
N ILE A 230 -9.30 12.66 4.20
CA ILE A 230 -8.19 12.02 4.91
C ILE A 230 -8.48 10.53 5.05
N THR A 231 -7.57 9.70 4.53
CA THR A 231 -7.50 8.27 4.87
C THR A 231 -6.13 7.93 5.39
N VAL A 232 -6.13 7.09 6.41
CA VAL A 232 -4.94 6.57 7.05
C VAL A 232 -5.12 5.08 7.24
N VAL A 233 -4.08 4.34 6.91
CA VAL A 233 -3.98 2.94 7.22
C VAL A 233 -2.60 2.69 7.82
N VAL A 234 -2.61 1.98 8.95
CA VAL A 234 -1.39 1.59 9.65
C VAL A 234 -1.35 0.07 9.72
N ALA A 235 -0.18 -0.51 9.47
CA ALA A 235 0.08 -1.92 9.72
C ALA A 235 1.39 -2.14 10.43
N GLN A 236 1.45 -3.26 11.14
CA GLN A 236 2.65 -3.77 11.77
C GLN A 236 3.03 -5.09 11.13
N VAL A 237 4.29 -5.21 10.72
CA VAL A 237 4.84 -6.46 10.20
C VAL A 237 5.07 -7.42 11.37
N LYS A 238 4.56 -8.64 11.21
CA LYS A 238 4.73 -9.74 12.17
C LYS A 238 5.30 -10.96 11.45
N THR A 239 6.34 -11.54 12.01
CA THR A 239 6.81 -12.85 11.61
C THR A 239 5.93 -13.90 12.25
N VAL A 240 5.37 -14.79 11.42
CA VAL A 240 4.61 -15.95 11.89
C VAL A 240 5.56 -17.14 11.87
N ALA A 241 5.83 -17.71 13.06
CA ALA A 241 6.49 -19.00 13.13
C ALA A 241 5.54 -20.06 12.59
N VAL A 242 5.94 -20.78 11.54
CA VAL A 242 5.22 -21.99 11.11
C VAL A 242 5.59 -23.09 12.10
N PRO A 243 4.63 -23.68 12.83
CA PRO A 243 4.92 -24.85 13.65
C PRO A 243 5.53 -25.93 12.75
N GLU A 244 6.66 -26.50 13.15
CA GLU A 244 7.18 -27.69 12.50
C GLU A 244 6.12 -28.78 12.63
N ASP A 245 5.67 -29.31 11.50
CA ASP A 245 4.78 -30.47 11.45
C ASP A 245 5.53 -31.59 12.20
N GLU A 246 5.00 -32.02 13.35
CA GLU A 246 5.57 -33.14 14.09
C GLU A 246 5.56 -34.35 13.15
N GLY A 247 6.75 -34.68 12.63
CA GLY A 247 6.94 -35.74 11.67
C GLY A 247 6.32 -37.03 12.20
N GLY A 248 5.32 -37.53 11.48
CA GLY A 248 4.79 -38.86 11.73
C GLY A 248 5.92 -39.88 11.62
N ASP A 249 6.10 -40.67 12.67
CA ASP A 249 7.04 -41.76 12.75
C ASP A 249 6.95 -42.65 11.51
N ILE A 250 8.01 -42.67 10.69
CA ILE A 250 8.19 -43.72 9.69
C ILE A 250 8.70 -44.94 10.46
N GLU A 251 7.83 -45.93 10.68
CA GLU A 251 8.24 -47.25 11.14
C GLU A 251 9.22 -47.85 10.13
N GLU A 252 10.50 -47.94 10.52
CA GLU A 252 11.51 -48.77 9.85
C GLU A 252 11.06 -50.24 9.88
N GLN A 253 10.56 -50.74 8.74
CA GLN A 253 10.51 -52.18 8.50
C GLN A 253 11.92 -52.72 8.31
N LYS A 254 12.41 -53.41 9.34
CA LYS A 254 13.64 -54.22 9.30
C LYS A 254 13.62 -55.18 8.12
N GLY A 255 14.57 -54.98 7.21
CA GLY A 255 14.90 -55.92 6.14
C GLY A 255 15.34 -57.26 6.71
N ASN A 256 14.77 -58.33 6.18
CA ASN A 256 15.23 -59.70 6.40
C ASN A 256 16.07 -60.09 5.18
N GLU A 257 17.36 -60.30 5.39
CA GLU A 257 18.30 -60.81 4.39
C GLU A 257 17.90 -62.23 3.97
N GLN A 258 17.72 -62.46 2.67
CA GLN A 258 18.00 -63.76 2.06
C GLN A 258 18.70 -63.57 0.72
N SER A 259 19.99 -63.81 0.79
CA SER A 259 20.97 -63.96 -0.28
C SER A 259 20.53 -64.96 -1.36
N ILE A 260 20.53 -64.52 -2.62
CA ILE A 260 20.76 -65.38 -3.78
C ILE A 260 21.75 -64.66 -4.69
N ALA A 261 22.96 -65.20 -4.77
CA ALA A 261 23.96 -64.86 -5.75
C ALA A 261 23.51 -65.33 -7.15
N ILE A 262 23.93 -64.63 -8.22
CA ILE A 262 24.74 -65.20 -9.33
C ILE A 262 24.86 -64.21 -10.51
N SER A 263 26.13 -64.03 -10.89
CA SER A 263 26.76 -63.70 -12.18
C SER A 263 26.46 -62.42 -12.97
N VAL A 264 27.57 -61.70 -13.15
CA VAL A 264 27.95 -60.71 -14.17
C VAL A 264 27.76 -61.23 -15.61
N SER A 265 27.30 -60.36 -16.52
CA SER A 265 27.88 -60.26 -17.86
C SER A 265 27.74 -58.84 -18.43
N SER A 266 28.89 -58.24 -18.69
CA SER A 266 29.11 -57.06 -19.54
C SER A 266 28.84 -57.35 -21.02
N ALA A 267 28.31 -56.38 -21.76
CA ALA A 267 28.61 -56.17 -23.18
C ALA A 267 28.26 -54.73 -23.59
N GLU A 268 29.24 -54.05 -24.18
CA GLU A 268 29.18 -52.75 -24.84
C GLU A 268 28.55 -52.85 -26.25
N GLN A 269 28.41 -51.68 -26.90
CA GLN A 269 28.30 -51.43 -28.36
C GLN A 269 26.92 -51.67 -28.99
N ASN A 270 26.37 -50.87 -29.92
CA ASN A 270 26.83 -49.75 -30.76
C ASN A 270 25.61 -48.98 -31.31
N GLU A 271 25.84 -47.75 -31.81
CA GLU A 271 25.31 -47.05 -33.01
C GLU A 271 23.89 -47.41 -33.52
N GLU A 272 22.99 -46.49 -33.87
CA GLU A 272 23.08 -45.19 -34.61
C GLU A 272 22.14 -44.12 -34.03
#